data_AF-A0A344THI4-F1
#
_entry.id   AF-A0A344THI4-F1
#
_cell.length_a   1.000
_cell.length_b   1.000
_cell.length_c   1.000
_cell.angle_alpha   90.00
_cell.angle_beta   90.00
_cell.angle_gamma   90.00
#
_symmetry.space_group_name_H-M   'P 1'
#
loop_
_entity.id
_entity.type
_entity.pdbx_description
1 polymer ?
#
loop_
_entity_poly.entity_id
_entity_poly.type
_entity_poly.pdbx_seq_one_letter_code
_entity_poly.pdbx_strand_id
1 'polypeptide(L)'
;MLSSHFIYGQDTKFAIIGSVSGKDTLKSIKLIKYISHFEDKYIADIPVVDNKFYYENNKINEIDAYIIRHPNSPNLDYWFIWDGEVEMKISNSNFYPTSIKSPLTALRDSCSDFLNKTYFDKVRELDKLISQERAHKKDGTRIVELEKQKSIASEAAKEGLHKFRENFIRSNPNSFLSLYYLTESGFESDDAWHIEMFKLLSDDLKKHSCAKVYR
;
A
#
# COMPACT_ATOMS: atom_id res chain seq x y z
N MET A 1 -4.53 -30.35 2.28
CA MET A 1 -3.55 -29.29 2.59
C MET A 1 -2.88 -28.92 1.28
N LEU A 2 -3.19 -27.75 0.71
CA LEU A 2 -2.55 -27.28 -0.50
C LEU A 2 -1.39 -26.38 -0.08
N SER A 3 -0.16 -26.85 -0.28
CA SER A 3 1.05 -26.04 -0.20
C SER A 3 1.12 -25.16 -1.44
N SER A 4 0.73 -23.88 -1.31
CA SER A 4 0.97 -22.91 -2.36
C SER A 4 2.46 -22.56 -2.38
N HIS A 5 3.22 -23.30 -3.17
CA HIS A 5 4.60 -22.95 -3.53
C HIS A 5 4.57 -21.70 -4.41
N PHE A 6 4.74 -20.53 -3.81
CA PHE A 6 5.00 -19.30 -4.56
C PHE A 6 6.51 -19.18 -4.79
N ILE A 7 6.98 -19.79 -5.87
CA ILE A 7 8.32 -19.52 -6.41
C ILE A 7 8.11 -18.63 -7.63
N TYR A 8 8.24 -17.32 -7.46
CA TYR A 8 8.33 -16.42 -8.60
C TYR A 8 9.69 -16.62 -9.27
N GLY A 9 9.67 -17.16 -10.49
CA GLY A 9 10.86 -17.36 -11.31
C GLY A 9 11.38 -16.04 -11.88
N GLN A 10 12.65 -16.06 -12.33
CA GLN A 10 13.37 -14.93 -12.93
C GLN A 10 12.74 -14.34 -14.21
N ASP A 11 11.65 -14.93 -14.73
CA ASP A 11 10.97 -14.53 -15.97
C ASP A 11 9.57 -13.90 -15.75
N THR A 12 9.19 -13.59 -14.50
CA THR A 12 7.87 -13.01 -14.23
C THR A 12 7.85 -11.54 -14.67
N LYS A 13 7.16 -11.25 -15.78
CA LYS A 13 6.92 -9.89 -16.25
C LYS A 13 5.74 -9.28 -15.52
N PHE A 14 5.98 -8.13 -14.90
CA PHE A 14 4.97 -7.37 -14.20
C PHE A 14 4.43 -6.26 -15.10
N ALA A 15 3.11 -6.22 -15.27
CA ALA A 15 2.44 -5.21 -16.07
C ALA A 15 1.22 -4.64 -15.35
N ILE A 16 0.95 -3.37 -15.59
CA ILE A 16 -0.28 -2.68 -15.22
C ILE A 16 -1.01 -2.40 -16.53
N ILE A 17 -2.20 -2.95 -16.66
CA ILE A 17 -3.02 -2.86 -17.87
C ILE A 17 -4.36 -2.28 -17.46
N GLY A 18 -4.89 -1.36 -18.26
CA GLY A 18 -6.22 -0.91 -17.99
C GLY A 18 -6.87 -0.07 -19.06
N SER A 19 -8.10 0.33 -18.74
CA SER A 19 -8.93 1.14 -19.62
C SER A 19 -9.63 2.24 -18.85
N VAL A 20 -9.88 3.36 -19.52
CA VAL A 20 -10.68 4.48 -19.06
C VAL A 20 -12.02 4.41 -19.77
N SER A 21 -13.12 4.71 -19.08
CA SER A 21 -14.46 4.68 -19.66
C SER A 21 -15.30 5.81 -19.08
N GLY A 22 -16.32 6.25 -19.82
CA GLY A 22 -17.17 7.38 -19.42
C GLY A 22 -16.73 8.70 -20.05
N LYS A 23 -17.00 9.82 -19.37
CA LYS A 23 -16.72 11.18 -19.90
C LYS A 23 -15.32 11.69 -19.55
N ASP A 24 -14.51 10.89 -18.84
CA ASP A 24 -13.18 11.30 -18.41
C ASP A 24 -12.21 11.33 -19.60
N THR A 25 -11.74 12.52 -19.97
CA THR A 25 -10.60 12.68 -20.88
C THR A 25 -9.31 12.73 -20.08
N LEU A 26 -8.73 11.56 -19.82
CA LEU A 26 -7.43 11.40 -19.16
C LEU A 26 -6.31 11.33 -20.20
N LYS A 27 -5.25 12.12 -20.03
CA LYS A 27 -4.02 12.02 -20.83
C LYS A 27 -3.02 11.02 -20.26
N SER A 28 -2.97 10.92 -18.94
CA SER A 28 -2.09 10.00 -18.20
C SER A 28 -2.68 9.65 -16.84
N ILE A 29 -2.16 8.61 -16.23
CA ILE A 29 -2.36 8.26 -14.81
C ILE A 29 -1.01 8.21 -14.11
N LYS A 30 -0.98 8.50 -12.82
CA LYS A 30 0.28 8.53 -12.07
C LYS A 30 0.48 7.22 -11.33
N LEU A 31 1.67 6.64 -11.47
CA LEU A 31 2.14 5.51 -10.68
C LEU A 31 3.10 6.00 -9.60
N ILE A 32 2.81 5.60 -8.37
CA ILE A 32 3.56 5.94 -7.16
C ILE A 32 3.90 4.63 -6.46
N LYS A 33 5.13 4.48 -5.98
CA LYS A 33 5.52 3.43 -5.04
C LYS A 33 5.23 3.94 -3.64
N TYR A 34 4.48 3.16 -2.87
CA TYR A 34 4.28 3.42 -1.46
C TYR A 34 5.54 2.99 -0.70
N ILE A 35 6.06 3.86 0.17
CA ILE A 35 7.21 3.55 1.03
C ILE A 35 6.75 3.41 2.48
N SER A 36 5.90 4.32 2.95
CA SER A 36 5.33 4.29 4.28
C SER A 36 4.09 5.18 4.38
N HIS A 37 3.36 5.13 5.50
CA HIS A 37 2.18 5.97 5.73
C HIS A 37 2.42 7.48 5.57
N PHE A 38 3.69 7.91 5.53
CA PHE A 38 4.10 9.30 5.39
C PHE A 38 4.96 9.56 4.15
N GLU A 39 5.35 8.52 3.40
CA GLU A 39 6.28 8.64 2.29
C GLU A 39 5.80 7.84 1.07
N ASP A 40 5.73 8.56 -0.04
CA ASP A 40 5.38 8.07 -1.36
C ASP A 40 6.51 8.45 -2.33
N LYS A 41 6.91 7.53 -3.21
CA LYS A 41 7.91 7.76 -4.24
C LYS A 41 7.26 7.76 -5.62
N TYR A 42 7.37 8.86 -6.36
CA TYR A 42 6.94 8.90 -7.75
C TYR A 42 7.71 7.88 -8.62
N ILE A 43 6.98 7.19 -9.50
CA ILE A 43 7.56 6.19 -10.41
C ILE A 43 7.42 6.65 -11.86
N ALA A 44 6.20 6.92 -12.32
CA ALA A 44 5.93 7.27 -13.71
C ALA A 44 4.56 7.93 -13.90
N ASP A 45 4.43 8.69 -14.98
CA ASP A 45 3.14 9.04 -15.57
C ASP A 45 2.90 8.08 -16.76
N ILE A 46 1.89 7.22 -16.62
CA ILE A 46 1.53 6.23 -17.63
C ILE A 46 0.57 6.89 -18.62
N PRO A 47 0.92 6.98 -19.92
CA PRO A 47 0.05 7.61 -20.91
C PRO A 47 -1.24 6.80 -21.12
N VAL A 48 -2.34 7.53 -21.34
CA VAL A 48 -3.63 6.96 -21.76
C VAL A 48 -3.81 7.26 -23.24
N VAL A 49 -3.86 6.21 -24.06
CA VAL A 49 -4.03 6.27 -25.52
C VAL A 49 -5.25 5.46 -25.89
N ASP A 50 -6.17 6.05 -26.66
CA ASP A 50 -7.44 5.42 -27.05
C ASP A 50 -8.20 4.81 -25.86
N ASN A 51 -8.24 5.55 -24.75
CA ASN A 51 -8.85 5.15 -23.48
C ASN A 51 -8.24 3.86 -22.88
N LYS A 52 -6.99 3.54 -23.19
CA LYS A 52 -6.25 2.41 -22.64
C LYS A 52 -4.91 2.85 -22.11
N PHE A 53 -4.40 2.15 -21.11
CA PHE A 53 -3.05 2.35 -20.61
C PHE A 53 -2.36 1.02 -20.36
N TYR A 54 -1.04 1.05 -20.52
CA TYR A 54 -0.17 -0.09 -20.33
C TYR A 54 1.14 0.41 -19.75
N TYR A 55 1.60 -0.25 -18.69
CA TYR A 55 2.90 -0.01 -18.10
C TYR A 55 3.55 -1.33 -17.76
N GLU A 56 4.70 -1.59 -18.37
CA GLU A 56 5.56 -2.73 -18.06
C GLU A 56 6.89 -2.17 -17.58
N ASN A 57 7.39 -2.69 -16.45
CA ASN A 57 8.67 -2.27 -15.94
C ASN A 57 9.58 -3.47 -15.69
N ASN A 58 10.49 -3.68 -16.63
CA ASN A 58 11.49 -4.75 -16.58
C ASN A 58 12.56 -4.54 -15.49
N LYS A 59 12.49 -3.45 -14.72
CA LYS A 59 13.40 -3.18 -13.59
C LYS A 59 12.80 -3.54 -12.24
N ILE A 60 11.51 -3.86 -12.17
CA ILE A 60 10.86 -4.27 -10.92
C ILE A 60 10.78 -5.79 -10.95
N ASN A 61 11.67 -6.43 -10.21
CA ASN A 61 11.76 -7.89 -10.10
C ASN A 61 11.24 -8.41 -8.75
N GLU A 62 10.69 -7.54 -7.91
CA GLU A 62 10.31 -7.85 -6.54
C GLU A 62 8.94 -7.27 -6.22
N ILE A 63 8.18 -8.01 -5.41
CA ILE A 63 6.83 -7.65 -4.99
C ILE A 63 6.91 -6.43 -4.08
N ASP A 64 6.08 -5.42 -4.34
CA ASP A 64 6.12 -4.14 -3.64
C ASP A 64 4.75 -3.44 -3.69
N ALA A 65 4.52 -2.40 -2.89
CA ALA A 65 3.25 -1.68 -2.91
C ALA A 65 3.29 -0.43 -3.78
N TYR A 66 2.20 -0.26 -4.54
CA TYR A 66 2.03 0.85 -5.46
C TYR A 66 0.64 1.45 -5.33
N ILE A 67 0.57 2.70 -5.80
CA ILE A 67 -0.63 3.51 -5.87
C ILE A 67 -0.75 4.00 -7.30
N ILE A 68 -1.91 3.76 -7.90
CA ILE A 68 -2.31 4.44 -9.14
C ILE A 68 -3.22 5.60 -8.75
N ARG A 69 -2.78 6.81 -9.06
CA ARG A 69 -3.44 8.05 -8.69
C ARG A 69 -4.09 8.69 -9.91
N HIS A 70 -5.37 9.04 -9.79
CA HIS A 70 -6.05 9.86 -10.79
C HIS A 70 -5.46 11.28 -10.82
N PRO A 71 -5.07 11.81 -11.99
CA PRO A 71 -4.43 13.12 -12.06
C PRO A 71 -5.36 14.27 -11.63
N ASN A 72 -6.67 14.10 -11.82
CA ASN A 72 -7.66 15.13 -11.55
C ASN A 72 -8.46 14.87 -10.26
N SER A 73 -8.15 13.80 -9.52
CA SER A 73 -8.94 13.40 -8.35
C SER A 73 -8.05 12.71 -7.32
N PRO A 74 -7.39 13.47 -6.43
CA PRO A 74 -6.43 12.93 -5.47
C PRO A 74 -7.05 11.98 -4.42
N ASN A 75 -8.38 11.93 -4.31
CA ASN A 75 -9.08 10.99 -3.43
C ASN A 75 -9.39 9.63 -4.10
N LEU A 76 -8.98 9.46 -5.35
CA LEU A 76 -9.25 8.27 -6.14
C LEU A 76 -7.92 7.56 -6.39
N ASP A 77 -7.29 7.18 -5.29
CA ASP A 77 -6.07 6.38 -5.31
C ASP A 77 -6.45 4.91 -5.25
N TYR A 78 -5.92 4.12 -6.18
CA TYR A 78 -6.02 2.67 -6.11
C TYR A 78 -4.70 2.09 -5.65
N TRP A 79 -4.72 1.44 -4.49
CA TRP A 79 -3.55 0.81 -3.93
C TRP A 79 -3.54 -0.69 -4.20
N PHE A 80 -2.37 -1.24 -4.44
CA PHE A 80 -2.20 -2.67 -4.67
C PHE A 80 -0.78 -3.12 -4.33
N ILE A 81 -0.63 -4.42 -4.11
CA ILE A 81 0.68 -5.07 -4.09
C ILE A 81 0.95 -5.52 -5.53
N TRP A 82 2.07 -5.09 -6.11
CA TRP A 82 2.45 -5.47 -7.46
C TRP A 82 3.17 -6.81 -7.45
N ASP A 83 2.38 -7.87 -7.59
CA ASP A 83 2.77 -9.27 -7.47
C ASP A 83 2.33 -10.12 -8.66
N GLY A 84 2.04 -9.46 -9.78
CA GLY A 84 1.71 -10.06 -11.06
C GLY A 84 1.20 -9.00 -12.03
N GLU A 85 0.43 -9.44 -13.02
CA GLU A 85 -0.35 -8.52 -13.84
C GLU A 85 -1.50 -7.91 -13.03
N VAL A 86 -1.62 -6.59 -13.14
CA VAL A 86 -2.70 -5.82 -12.51
C VAL A 86 -3.59 -5.27 -13.62
N GLU A 87 -4.86 -5.68 -13.62
CA GLU A 87 -5.84 -5.22 -14.59
C GLU A 87 -6.88 -4.31 -13.93
N MET A 88 -7.08 -3.13 -14.50
CA MET A 88 -8.00 -2.15 -13.93
C MET A 88 -8.81 -1.38 -14.96
N LYS A 89 -9.99 -0.94 -14.53
CA LYS A 89 -10.87 -0.05 -15.28
C LYS A 89 -11.12 1.21 -14.46
N ILE A 90 -10.97 2.35 -15.10
CA ILE A 90 -11.33 3.65 -14.55
C ILE A 90 -12.67 4.05 -15.18
N SER A 91 -13.67 4.36 -14.38
CA SER A 91 -14.98 4.81 -14.89
C SER A 91 -15.57 5.88 -14.00
N ASN A 92 -15.91 7.03 -14.60
CA ASN A 92 -16.43 8.20 -13.88
C ASN A 92 -15.57 8.53 -12.66
N SER A 93 -14.26 8.59 -12.88
CA SER A 93 -13.20 8.83 -11.90
C SER A 93 -12.98 7.72 -10.86
N ASN A 94 -13.84 6.70 -10.77
CA ASN A 94 -13.64 5.57 -9.85
C ASN A 94 -12.71 4.51 -10.45
N PHE A 95 -11.87 3.91 -9.61
CA PHE A 95 -11.07 2.73 -9.95
C PHE A 95 -11.86 1.46 -9.65
N TYR A 96 -11.95 0.59 -10.64
CA TYR A 96 -12.50 -0.74 -10.54
C TYR A 96 -11.40 -1.71 -10.92
N PRO A 97 -10.77 -2.41 -9.96
CA PRO A 97 -9.92 -3.54 -10.32
C PRO A 97 -10.77 -4.57 -11.06
N THR A 98 -10.44 -4.83 -12.32
CA THR A 98 -11.20 -5.76 -13.17
C THR A 98 -10.66 -7.17 -13.11
N SER A 99 -9.36 -7.31 -12.85
CA SER A 99 -8.82 -8.54 -12.28
C SER A 99 -7.62 -8.21 -11.40
N ILE A 100 -7.65 -8.69 -10.17
CA ILE A 100 -6.47 -8.80 -9.33
C ILE A 100 -6.13 -10.27 -9.38
N LYS A 101 -5.20 -10.65 -10.27
CA LYS A 101 -4.84 -12.06 -10.43
C LYS A 101 -4.06 -12.63 -9.24
N SER A 102 -3.83 -11.83 -8.18
CA SER A 102 -3.04 -12.25 -7.04
C SER A 102 -3.81 -12.36 -5.72
N PRO A 103 -3.64 -13.47 -4.99
CA PRO A 103 -4.16 -13.66 -3.63
C PRO A 103 -3.70 -12.61 -2.59
N LEU A 104 -2.56 -11.95 -2.78
CA LEU A 104 -2.00 -11.07 -1.73
C LEU A 104 -2.73 -9.73 -1.64
N THR A 105 -3.18 -9.18 -2.77
CA THR A 105 -3.89 -7.89 -2.77
C THR A 105 -5.24 -8.02 -2.06
N ALA A 106 -6.00 -9.11 -2.28
CA ALA A 106 -7.28 -9.30 -1.60
C ALA A 106 -7.13 -9.43 -0.06
N LEU A 107 -6.13 -10.20 0.39
CA LEU A 107 -5.85 -10.32 1.82
C LEU A 107 -5.40 -8.99 2.41
N ARG A 108 -4.52 -8.27 1.70
CA ARG A 108 -4.06 -6.93 2.09
C ARG A 108 -5.21 -5.94 2.18
N ASP A 109 -6.15 -5.94 1.25
CA ASP A 109 -7.29 -5.02 1.25
C ASP A 109 -8.18 -5.26 2.48
N SER A 110 -8.43 -6.52 2.81
CA SER A 110 -9.17 -6.88 4.03
C SER A 110 -8.48 -6.38 5.31
N CYS A 111 -7.14 -6.48 5.37
CA CYS A 111 -6.36 -5.95 6.48
C CYS A 111 -6.33 -4.42 6.49
N SER A 112 -6.24 -3.78 5.32
CA SER A 112 -6.20 -2.32 5.18
C SER A 112 -7.50 -1.68 5.66
N ASP A 113 -8.65 -2.22 5.27
CA ASP A 113 -9.95 -1.74 5.73
C ASP A 113 -10.09 -1.81 7.24
N PHE A 114 -9.63 -2.91 7.85
CA PHE A 114 -9.61 -3.07 9.30
C PHE A 114 -8.71 -2.03 9.96
N LEU A 115 -7.46 -1.88 9.48
CA LEU A 115 -6.48 -0.94 10.02
C LEU A 115 -6.95 0.52 9.92
N ASN A 116 -7.54 0.88 8.78
CA ASN A 116 -8.07 2.21 8.54
C ASN A 116 -9.14 2.57 9.55
N LYS A 117 -10.17 1.73 9.68
CA LYS A 117 -11.29 1.94 10.60
C LYS A 117 -10.84 1.93 12.06
N THR A 118 -9.89 1.08 12.41
CA THR A 118 -9.47 0.88 13.80
C THR A 118 -8.51 1.97 14.28
N TYR A 119 -7.57 2.39 13.41
CA TYR A 119 -6.43 3.22 13.83
C TYR A 119 -6.32 4.56 13.10
N PHE A 120 -6.56 4.61 11.79
CA PHE A 120 -6.15 5.77 10.97
C PHE A 120 -7.27 6.75 10.63
N ASP A 121 -8.54 6.36 10.66
CA ASP A 121 -9.66 7.23 10.27
C ASP A 121 -9.77 8.47 11.16
N LYS A 122 -9.50 8.32 12.47
CA LYS A 122 -9.46 9.45 13.41
C LYS A 122 -8.34 10.44 13.07
N VAL A 123 -7.16 9.94 12.68
CA VAL A 123 -6.02 10.80 12.29
C VAL A 123 -6.40 11.62 11.04
N ARG A 124 -7.01 10.95 10.05
CA ARG A 124 -7.49 11.61 8.81
C ARG A 124 -8.59 12.63 9.07
N GLU A 125 -9.50 12.34 9.99
CA GLU A 125 -10.54 13.28 10.40
C GLU A 125 -9.93 14.55 11.01
N LEU A 126 -8.96 14.39 11.91
CA LEU A 126 -8.24 15.52 12.53
C LEU A 126 -7.46 16.34 11.49
N ASP A 127 -6.80 15.69 10.52
CA ASP A 127 -6.13 16.38 9.42
C ASP A 127 -7.08 17.24 8.58
N LYS A 128 -8.28 16.72 8.29
CA LYS A 128 -9.32 17.46 7.57
C LYS A 128 -9.78 18.68 8.38
N LEU A 129 -10.03 18.49 9.68
CA LEU A 129 -10.44 19.58 10.57
C LEU A 129 -9.37 20.68 10.67
N ILE A 130 -8.10 20.30 10.85
CA ILE A 130 -6.97 21.25 10.89
C ILE A 130 -6.89 22.05 9.58
N SER A 131 -7.02 21.37 8.43
CA SER A 131 -7.00 22.01 7.13
C SER A 131 -8.15 23.00 6.94
N GLN A 132 -9.36 22.64 7.38
CA GLN A 132 -10.53 23.52 7.36
C GLN A 132 -10.33 24.75 8.26
N GLU A 133 -9.87 24.56 9.49
CA GLU A 133 -9.62 25.66 10.44
C GLU A 133 -8.57 26.64 9.90
N ARG A 134 -7.49 26.13 9.29
CA ARG A 134 -6.47 26.95 8.61
C ARG A 134 -7.06 27.76 7.45
N ALA A 135 -7.91 27.15 6.62
CA ALA A 135 -8.54 27.81 5.48
C ALA A 135 -9.48 28.95 5.92
N HIS A 136 -10.16 28.79 7.05
CA HIS A 136 -11.08 29.81 7.59
C HIS A 136 -10.39 30.94 8.37
N LYS A 137 -9.05 30.97 8.47
CA LYS A 137 -8.27 31.94 9.27
C LYS A 137 -8.79 32.06 10.72
N LYS A 138 -9.28 30.96 11.29
CA LYS A 138 -9.81 30.91 12.66
C LYS A 138 -8.68 30.85 13.70
N ASP A 139 -9.06 31.17 14.93
CA ASP A 139 -8.24 31.25 16.14
C ASP A 139 -7.15 30.18 16.23
N GLY A 140 -5.90 30.61 16.42
CA GLY A 140 -4.72 29.75 16.51
C GLY A 140 -4.78 28.76 17.66
N THR A 141 -5.52 29.07 18.74
CA THR A 141 -5.67 28.20 19.91
C THR A 141 -6.34 26.87 19.55
N ARG A 142 -7.36 26.89 18.68
CA ARG A 142 -8.06 25.66 18.25
C ARG A 142 -7.19 24.77 17.35
N ILE A 143 -6.39 25.38 16.48
CA ILE A 143 -5.45 24.64 15.63
C ILE A 143 -4.41 23.92 16.49
N VAL A 144 -3.86 24.60 17.51
CA VAL A 144 -2.89 24.00 18.43
C VAL A 144 -3.48 22.78 19.16
N GLU A 145 -4.73 22.90 19.64
CA GLU A 145 -5.42 21.78 20.30
C GLU A 145 -5.67 20.60 19.35
N LEU A 146 -6.12 20.86 18.12
CA LEU A 146 -6.31 19.82 17.11
C LEU A 146 -4.99 19.13 16.71
N GLU A 147 -3.90 19.88 16.56
CA GLU A 147 -2.56 19.33 16.29
C GLU A 147 -2.08 18.44 17.45
N LYS A 148 -2.34 18.82 18.70
CA LYS A 148 -2.05 17.98 19.88
C LYS A 148 -2.85 16.68 19.85
N GLN A 149 -4.16 16.75 19.57
CA GLN A 149 -5.01 15.56 19.45
C GLN A 149 -4.56 14.66 18.29
N LYS A 150 -4.17 15.25 17.17
CA LYS A 150 -3.62 14.53 16.01
C LYS A 150 -2.34 13.81 16.38
N SER A 151 -1.43 14.46 17.09
CA SER A 151 -0.17 13.84 17.54
C SER A 151 -0.45 12.61 18.40
N ILE A 152 -1.33 12.71 19.41
CA ILE A 152 -1.71 11.59 20.27
C ILE A 152 -2.35 10.45 19.46
N ALA A 153 -3.29 10.78 18.56
CA ALA A 153 -3.95 9.80 17.71
C ALA A 153 -2.96 9.11 16.75
N SER A 154 -1.98 9.85 16.23
CA SER A 154 -0.95 9.32 15.32
C SER A 154 -0.03 8.33 16.03
N GLU A 155 0.39 8.63 17.26
CA GLU A 155 1.22 7.71 18.05
C GLU A 155 0.43 6.43 18.41
N ALA A 156 -0.83 6.57 18.84
CA ALA A 156 -1.68 5.42 19.10
C ALA A 156 -1.90 4.56 17.84
N ALA A 157 -2.04 5.19 16.66
CA ALA A 157 -2.21 4.49 15.40
C ALA A 157 -0.94 3.74 14.97
N LYS A 158 0.25 4.33 15.17
CA LYS A 158 1.54 3.67 14.93
C LYS A 158 1.71 2.45 15.83
N GLU A 159 1.44 2.60 17.12
CA GLU A 159 1.51 1.48 18.08
C GLU A 159 0.51 0.38 17.74
N GLY A 160 -0.73 0.75 17.38
CA GLY A 160 -1.76 -0.17 16.93
C GLY A 160 -1.36 -0.95 15.67
N LEU A 161 -0.80 -0.25 14.67
CA LEU A 161 -0.28 -0.87 13.45
C LEU A 161 0.86 -1.86 13.75
N HIS A 162 1.79 -1.48 14.64
CA HIS A 162 2.88 -2.35 15.04
C HIS A 162 2.36 -3.64 15.69
N LYS A 163 1.47 -3.53 16.69
CA LYS A 163 0.86 -4.68 17.35
C LYS A 163 0.05 -5.55 16.39
N PHE A 164 -0.67 -4.93 15.46
CA PHE A 164 -1.39 -5.66 14.43
C PHE A 164 -0.44 -6.47 13.55
N ARG A 165 0.63 -5.86 13.03
CA ARG A 165 1.63 -6.54 12.18
C ARG A 165 2.26 -7.70 12.93
N GLU A 166 2.68 -7.50 14.18
CA GLU A 166 3.23 -8.56 15.02
C GLU A 166 2.26 -9.74 15.17
N ASN A 167 1.04 -9.46 15.61
CA ASN A 167 0.01 -10.49 15.82
C ASN A 167 -0.32 -11.22 14.51
N PHE A 168 -0.37 -10.49 13.40
CA PHE A 168 -0.63 -11.06 12.08
C PHE A 168 0.49 -12.02 11.66
N ILE A 169 1.75 -11.61 11.79
CA ILE A 169 2.92 -12.43 11.45
C ILE A 169 2.94 -13.70 12.30
N ARG A 170 2.78 -13.58 13.63
CA ARG A 170 2.74 -14.72 14.56
C ARG A 170 1.62 -15.70 14.23
N SER A 171 0.45 -15.20 13.85
CA SER A 171 -0.72 -16.03 13.56
C SER A 171 -0.71 -16.61 12.14
N ASN A 172 0.04 -16.00 11.22
CA ASN A 172 0.07 -16.36 9.80
C ASN A 172 1.52 -16.48 9.28
N PRO A 173 2.40 -17.31 9.88
CA PRO A 173 3.82 -17.38 9.52
C PRO A 173 4.09 -17.89 8.10
N ASN A 174 3.09 -18.50 7.46
CA ASN A 174 3.15 -19.01 6.09
C ASN A 174 2.55 -18.04 5.07
N SER A 175 1.98 -16.91 5.52
CA SER A 175 1.42 -15.90 4.62
C SER A 175 2.52 -15.03 4.06
N PHE A 176 2.56 -14.87 2.74
CA PHE A 176 3.48 -13.92 2.12
C PHE A 176 3.20 -12.47 2.57
N LEU A 177 1.96 -12.13 2.92
CA LEU A 177 1.64 -10.82 3.50
C LEU A 177 2.38 -10.58 4.83
N SER A 178 2.69 -11.65 5.59
CA SER A 178 3.51 -11.56 6.79
C SER A 178 4.96 -11.17 6.46
N LEU A 179 5.55 -11.75 5.39
CA LEU A 179 6.87 -11.33 4.90
C LEU A 179 6.83 -9.87 4.43
N TYR A 180 5.79 -9.49 3.69
CA TYR A 180 5.62 -8.12 3.21
C TYR A 180 5.49 -7.11 4.37
N TYR A 181 4.68 -7.40 5.39
CA TYR A 181 4.56 -6.53 6.58
C TYR A 181 5.84 -6.43 7.41
N LEU A 182 6.65 -7.49 7.40
CA LEU A 182 7.96 -7.47 8.02
C LEU A 182 8.90 -6.52 7.27
N THR A 183 8.93 -6.58 5.94
CA THR A 183 9.77 -5.71 5.10
C THR A 183 9.32 -4.24 5.09
N GLU A 184 8.03 -3.98 5.30
CA GLU A 184 7.40 -2.64 5.31
C GLU A 184 7.32 -1.99 6.69
N SER A 185 7.97 -2.60 7.68
CA SER A 185 7.91 -2.16 9.07
C SER A 185 8.59 -0.81 9.30
N GLY A 186 9.54 -0.43 8.42
CA GLY A 186 10.33 0.80 8.53
C GLY A 186 11.46 0.74 9.57
N PHE A 187 11.68 -0.43 10.16
CA PHE A 187 12.77 -0.73 11.09
C PHE A 187 13.97 -1.31 10.35
N GLU A 188 15.14 -1.27 10.99
CA GLU A 188 16.34 -1.85 10.42
C GLU A 188 16.23 -3.39 10.46
N SER A 189 16.76 -4.07 9.44
CA SER A 189 16.59 -5.52 9.31
C SER A 189 17.32 -6.31 10.40
N ASP A 190 18.26 -5.69 11.10
CA ASP A 190 19.02 -6.20 12.23
C ASP A 190 18.38 -5.91 13.60
N ASP A 191 17.24 -5.20 13.64
CA ASP A 191 16.51 -4.99 14.88
C ASP A 191 16.08 -6.33 15.51
N ALA A 192 16.20 -6.45 16.83
CA ALA A 192 15.90 -7.69 17.55
C ALA A 192 14.48 -8.23 17.28
N TRP A 193 13.52 -7.31 17.15
CA TRP A 193 12.13 -7.65 16.80
C TRP A 193 12.03 -8.21 15.37
N HIS A 194 12.76 -7.64 14.40
CA HIS A 194 12.79 -8.14 13.02
C HIS A 194 13.33 -9.55 12.94
N ILE A 195 14.45 -9.79 13.62
CA ILE A 195 15.08 -11.09 13.67
C ILE A 195 14.14 -12.12 14.32
N GLU A 196 13.46 -11.76 15.40
CA GLU A 196 12.49 -12.64 16.05
C GLU A 196 11.33 -12.97 15.11
N MET A 197 10.72 -11.96 14.48
CA MET A 197 9.59 -12.16 13.57
C MET A 197 9.99 -12.94 12.32
N PHE A 198 11.18 -12.66 11.77
CA PHE A 198 11.71 -13.39 10.62
C PHE A 198 11.91 -14.87 10.92
N LYS A 199 12.36 -15.22 12.13
CA LYS A 199 12.53 -16.62 12.55
C LYS A 199 11.22 -17.40 12.54
N LEU A 200 10.09 -16.74 12.80
CA LEU A 200 8.76 -17.38 12.78
C LEU A 200 8.28 -17.73 11.38
N LEU A 201 8.75 -17.03 10.33
CA LEU A 201 8.32 -17.27 8.97
C LEU A 201 8.74 -18.66 8.47
N SER A 202 7.96 -19.22 7.55
CA SER A 202 8.31 -20.48 6.88
C SER A 202 9.64 -20.40 6.13
N ASP A 203 10.31 -21.55 5.98
CA ASP A 203 11.58 -21.64 5.24
C ASP A 203 11.44 -21.22 3.77
N ASP A 204 10.28 -21.43 3.17
CA ASP A 204 10.00 -21.01 1.79
C ASP A 204 9.95 -19.48 1.68
N LEU A 205 9.32 -18.80 2.64
CA LEU A 205 9.30 -17.34 2.68
C LEU A 205 10.69 -16.75 2.96
N LYS A 206 11.49 -17.38 3.83
CA LYS A 206 12.88 -16.97 4.09
C LYS A 206 13.77 -17.06 2.84
N LYS A 207 13.43 -17.95 1.91
CA LYS A 207 14.11 -18.10 0.60
C LYS A 207 13.67 -17.08 -0.45
N HIS A 208 12.57 -16.35 -0.22
CA HIS A 208 12.06 -15.36 -1.17
C HIS A 208 13.01 -14.18 -1.40
N SER A 209 12.90 -13.51 -2.56
CA SER A 209 13.73 -12.35 -2.91
C SER A 209 13.53 -11.18 -1.93
N CYS A 210 12.29 -10.88 -1.55
CA CYS A 210 11.97 -9.86 -0.54
C CYS A 210 12.62 -10.14 0.85
N ALA A 211 13.00 -11.38 1.14
CA ALA A 211 13.66 -11.74 2.40
C ALA A 211 15.18 -11.53 2.40
N LYS A 212 15.79 -11.13 1.26
CA LYS A 212 17.25 -10.96 1.14
C LYS A 212 17.84 -9.99 2.16
N VAL A 213 17.08 -8.98 2.58
CA VAL A 213 17.53 -7.97 3.55
C VAL A 213 17.82 -8.53 4.96
N TYR A 214 17.36 -9.76 5.24
CA TYR A 214 17.54 -10.45 6.52
C TYR A 214 18.59 -11.58 6.46
N ARG A 215 19.36 -11.70 5.37
CA ARG A 215 20.41 -12.70 5.19
C ARG A 215 21.78 -12.07 5.32
#